data_AF-A0AAN9SK89-F1
#
_entry.id   AF-A0AAN9SK89-F1
#
_cell.length_a   1.000
_cell.length_b   1.000
_cell.length_c   1.000
_cell.angle_alpha   90.00
_cell.angle_beta   90.00
_cell.angle_gamma   90.00
#
_symmetry.space_group_name_H-M   'P 1'
#
loop_
_entity.id
_entity.type
_entity.pdbx_description
1 polymer ?
#
loop_
_entity_poly.entity_id
_entity_poly.type
_entity_poly.pdbx_seq_one_letter_code
_entity_poly.pdbx_strand_id
1 'polypeptide(L)'
;MWAWLQPLMTANNYDTFVYLVIDFILKRLEVIMMQKRFSQLVGLQLDRDARASVSHFSVMTQRTVRDKFACLTQMTKVLNLEKVSEILDFWGENSGPMTWRLTPAEVRLVLGHRVDFKPEAIAALKL
;
A
#
# COMPACT_ATOMS: atom_id res chain seq x y z
N MET A 1 -15.40 14.45 -4.07
CA MET A 1 -15.10 15.90 -4.04
C MET A 1 -14.62 16.46 -5.38
N TRP A 2 -14.21 15.64 -6.37
CA TRP A 2 -13.66 16.14 -7.65
C TRP A 2 -14.54 15.90 -8.89
N ALA A 3 -15.69 15.23 -8.74
CA ALA A 3 -16.60 14.92 -9.86
C ALA A 3 -17.13 16.16 -10.59
N TRP A 4 -17.10 17.33 -9.94
CA TRP A 4 -17.49 18.60 -10.57
C TRP A 4 -16.51 19.08 -11.66
N LEU A 5 -15.27 18.58 -11.67
CA LEU A 5 -14.28 18.87 -12.73
C LEU A 5 -14.50 18.03 -13.99
N GLN A 6 -15.14 16.87 -13.86
CA GLN A 6 -15.36 15.94 -14.98
C GLN A 6 -16.06 16.58 -16.19
N PRO A 7 -17.13 17.40 -16.06
CA PRO A 7 -17.76 18.04 -17.22
C PRO A 7 -16.92 19.15 -17.86
N LEU A 8 -15.84 19.61 -17.21
CA LEU A 8 -14.98 20.70 -17.71
C LEU A 8 -13.78 20.18 -18.51
N MET A 9 -13.60 18.86 -18.61
CA MET A 9 -12.44 18.22 -19.23
C MET A 9 -12.89 17.16 -20.23
N THR A 10 -12.06 16.86 -21.22
CA THR A 10 -12.24 15.64 -22.03
C THR A 10 -12.02 14.42 -21.14
N ALA A 11 -12.66 13.29 -21.47
CA ALA A 11 -12.55 12.06 -20.69
C ALA A 11 -11.09 11.63 -20.47
N ASN A 12 -10.25 11.70 -21.50
CA ASN A 12 -8.82 11.37 -21.41
C ASN A 12 -8.04 12.31 -20.48
N ASN A 13 -8.36 13.62 -20.50
CA ASN A 13 -7.70 14.59 -19.63
C ASN A 13 -8.13 14.39 -18.18
N TYR A 14 -9.40 14.06 -17.93
CA TYR A 14 -9.90 13.77 -16.59
C TYR A 14 -9.28 12.48 -16.02
N ASP A 15 -9.20 11.41 -16.81
CA ASP A 15 -8.53 10.17 -16.40
C ASP A 15 -7.05 10.39 -16.08
N THR A 16 -6.35 11.17 -16.91
CA THR A 16 -4.95 11.55 -16.66
C THR A 16 -4.82 12.37 -15.38
N PHE A 17 -5.72 13.34 -15.17
CA PHE A 17 -5.75 14.15 -13.97
C PHE A 17 -5.94 13.30 -12.71
N VAL A 18 -6.92 12.40 -12.70
CA VAL A 18 -7.16 11.46 -11.59
C VAL A 18 -5.90 10.62 -11.31
N TYR A 19 -5.22 10.15 -12.35
CA TYR A 19 -3.98 9.39 -12.20
C TYR A 19 -2.85 10.19 -11.54
N LEU A 20 -2.67 11.45 -11.95
CA LEU A 20 -1.67 12.35 -11.35
C LEU A 20 -1.99 12.65 -9.87
N VAL A 21 -3.28 12.82 -9.56
CA VAL A 21 -3.73 13.00 -8.17
C VAL A 21 -3.46 11.75 -7.33
N ILE A 22 -3.75 10.56 -7.86
CA ILE A 22 -3.43 9.29 -7.19
C ILE A 22 -1.93 9.19 -6.92
N ASP A 23 -1.08 9.45 -7.92
CA ASP A 23 0.38 9.38 -7.77
C ASP A 23 0.89 10.35 -6.72
N PHE A 24 0.36 11.58 -6.71
CA PHE A 24 0.70 12.58 -5.70
C PHE A 24 0.33 12.11 -4.28
N ILE A 25 -0.89 11.60 -4.09
CA ILE A 25 -1.38 11.11 -2.80
C ILE A 25 -0.56 9.92 -2.33
N LEU A 26 -0.35 8.92 -3.19
CA LEU A 26 0.39 7.71 -2.85
C LEU A 26 1.83 8.01 -2.45
N LYS A 27 2.53 8.85 -3.22
CA LYS A 27 3.90 9.27 -2.90
C LYS A 27 3.97 9.97 -1.54
N ARG A 28 2.97 10.78 -1.19
CA ARG A 28 2.90 11.44 0.11
C ARG A 28 2.61 10.45 1.23
N LEU A 29 1.69 9.50 1.01
CA LEU A 29 1.35 8.45 1.98
C LEU A 29 2.54 7.55 2.28
N GLU A 30 3.31 7.13 1.27
CA GLU A 30 4.52 6.34 1.46
C GLU A 30 5.50 7.05 2.41
N VAL A 31 5.83 8.32 2.15
CA VAL A 31 6.71 9.11 3.03
C VAL A 31 6.18 9.21 4.46
N ILE A 32 4.86 9.40 4.64
CA ILE A 32 4.26 9.50 5.97
C ILE A 32 4.32 8.16 6.69
N MET A 33 3.98 7.06 6.00
CA MET A 33 3.99 5.71 6.59
C MET A 33 5.38 5.34 7.07
N MET A 34 6.40 5.70 6.31
CA MET A 34 7.82 5.56 6.63
C MET A 34 8.31 6.36 7.84
N GLN A 35 7.48 7.25 8.40
CA GLN A 35 7.80 8.03 9.59
C GLN A 35 6.98 7.63 10.82
N LYS A 36 5.95 6.79 10.63
CA LYS A 36 5.03 6.39 11.69
C LYS A 36 5.44 5.06 12.31
N ARG A 37 4.92 4.83 13.50
CA ARG A 37 4.99 3.53 14.19
C ARG A 37 3.58 2.95 14.23
N PHE A 38 3.46 1.65 14.02
CA PHE A 38 2.18 0.96 13.92
C PHE A 38 2.08 -0.08 15.03
N SER A 39 0.91 -0.13 15.67
CA SER A 39 0.45 -1.35 16.34
C SER A 39 -0.43 -2.13 15.37
N GLN A 40 -0.76 -3.39 15.69
CA GLN A 40 -1.65 -4.21 14.89
C GLN A 40 -3.00 -3.52 14.60
N LEU A 41 -3.57 -2.83 15.59
CA LEU A 41 -4.85 -2.11 15.42
C LEU A 41 -4.74 -0.94 14.42
N VAL A 42 -3.62 -0.20 14.47
CA VAL A 42 -3.37 0.89 13.50
C VAL A 42 -3.15 0.33 12.11
N GLY A 43 -2.46 -0.82 11.98
CA GLY A 43 -2.32 -1.56 10.72
C GLY A 43 -3.69 -1.93 10.12
N LEU A 44 -4.62 -2.40 10.94
CA LEU A 44 -5.97 -2.78 10.51
C LEU A 44 -6.78 -1.57 10.02
N GLN A 45 -6.71 -0.45 10.76
CA GLN A 45 -7.37 0.78 10.34
C GLN A 45 -6.80 1.29 9.00
N LEU A 46 -5.48 1.28 8.86
CA LEU A 46 -4.82 1.70 7.62
C LEU A 46 -5.23 0.84 6.43
N ASP A 47 -5.36 -0.47 6.61
CA ASP A 47 -5.82 -1.38 5.55
C ASP A 47 -7.27 -1.09 5.11
N ARG A 48 -8.15 -0.74 6.05
CA ARG A 48 -9.51 -0.28 5.72
C ARG A 48 -9.47 1.01 4.90
N ASP A 49 -8.65 1.96 5.31
CA ASP A 49 -8.52 3.25 4.63
C ASP A 49 -7.89 3.11 3.23
N ALA A 50 -6.91 2.22 3.07
CA ALA A 50 -6.31 1.88 1.78
C ALA A 50 -7.34 1.25 0.84
N ARG A 51 -8.15 0.29 1.31
CA ARG A 51 -9.23 -0.32 0.52
C ARG A 51 -10.32 0.68 0.15
N ALA A 52 -10.70 1.55 1.07
CA ALA A 52 -11.66 2.63 0.81
C ALA A 52 -11.13 3.59 -0.26
N SER A 53 -9.83 3.93 -0.20
CA SER A 53 -9.17 4.77 -1.19
C SER A 53 -9.18 4.13 -2.58
N VAL A 54 -8.80 2.85 -2.70
CA VAL A 54 -8.85 2.10 -3.97
C VAL A 54 -10.26 2.11 -4.55
N SER A 55 -11.27 1.83 -3.72
CA SER A 55 -12.69 1.83 -4.13
C SER A 55 -13.12 3.20 -4.64
N HIS A 56 -12.78 4.26 -3.90
CA HIS A 56 -13.10 5.64 -4.27
C HIS A 56 -12.51 6.04 -5.61
N PHE A 57 -11.23 5.79 -5.84
CA PHE A 57 -10.59 6.14 -7.10
C PHE A 57 -11.03 5.24 -8.26
N SER A 58 -11.39 3.98 -8.00
CA SER A 58 -11.88 3.08 -9.04
C SER A 58 -13.19 3.55 -9.69
N VAL A 59 -14.05 4.26 -8.96
CA VAL A 59 -15.30 4.81 -9.52
C VAL A 59 -15.11 6.18 -10.20
N MET A 60 -13.93 6.78 -10.06
CA MET A 60 -13.64 8.12 -10.59
C MET A 60 -12.97 8.11 -11.97
N THR A 61 -12.51 6.98 -12.46
CA THR A 61 -11.81 6.87 -13.75
C THR A 61 -12.19 5.56 -14.43
N GLN A 62 -12.15 5.53 -15.76
CA GLN A 62 -12.39 4.30 -16.52
C GLN A 62 -11.17 3.37 -16.53
N ARG A 63 -10.00 3.88 -16.13
CA ARG A 63 -8.74 3.12 -16.14
C ARG A 63 -8.54 2.37 -14.82
N THR A 64 -7.90 1.22 -14.87
CA THR A 64 -7.65 0.38 -13.69
C THR A 64 -6.66 1.01 -12.71
N VAL A 65 -7.11 1.35 -11.49
CA VAL A 65 -6.23 2.02 -10.51
C VAL A 65 -5.43 1.07 -9.63
N ARG A 66 -5.81 -0.21 -9.54
CA ARG A 66 -5.25 -1.18 -8.58
C ARG A 66 -3.72 -1.27 -8.64
N ASP A 67 -3.16 -1.21 -9.84
CA ASP A 67 -1.72 -1.30 -10.06
C ASP A 67 -0.93 -0.16 -9.38
N LYS A 68 -1.50 1.06 -9.36
CA LYS A 68 -0.90 2.20 -8.65
C LYS A 68 -0.88 1.97 -7.15
N PHE A 69 -1.93 1.38 -6.59
CA PHE A 69 -2.07 1.11 -5.16
C PHE A 69 -1.32 -0.15 -4.69
N ALA A 70 -0.64 -0.88 -5.58
CA ALA A 70 0.01 -2.14 -5.25
C ALA A 70 1.06 -2.00 -4.14
N CYS A 71 1.92 -0.97 -4.19
CA CYS A 71 2.93 -0.70 -3.17
C CYS A 71 2.28 -0.47 -1.79
N LEU A 72 1.31 0.46 -1.72
CA LEU A 72 0.56 0.76 -0.50
C LEU A 72 -0.12 -0.50 0.07
N THR A 73 -0.79 -1.28 -0.78
CA THR A 73 -1.51 -2.51 -0.38
C THR A 73 -0.56 -3.59 0.12
N GLN A 74 0.65 -3.68 -0.45
CA GLN A 74 1.70 -4.58 0.04
C GLN A 74 2.21 -4.12 1.41
N MET A 75 2.44 -2.82 1.59
CA MET A 75 2.82 -2.27 2.89
C MET A 75 1.75 -2.53 3.95
N THR A 76 0.46 -2.31 3.65
CA THR A 76 -0.63 -2.60 4.60
C THR A 76 -0.70 -4.09 4.93
N LYS A 77 -0.49 -4.99 3.95
CA LYS A 77 -0.43 -6.43 4.21
C LYS A 77 0.70 -6.80 5.17
N VAL A 78 1.91 -6.25 4.96
CA VAL A 78 3.05 -6.47 5.87
C VAL A 78 2.77 -5.92 7.27
N LEU A 79 2.16 -4.74 7.38
CA LEU A 79 1.83 -4.12 8.66
C LEU A 79 0.69 -4.82 9.41
N ASN A 80 -0.08 -5.70 8.77
CA ASN A 80 -1.17 -6.46 9.38
C ASN A 80 -0.79 -7.89 9.78
N LEU A 81 0.45 -8.31 9.59
CA LEU A 81 0.91 -9.62 10.06
C LEU A 81 0.81 -9.71 11.58
N GLU A 82 0.41 -10.85 12.12
CA GLU A 82 0.41 -11.08 13.57
C GLU A 82 1.82 -11.42 14.07
N LYS A 83 2.63 -12.05 13.21
CA LYS A 83 4.02 -12.44 13.50
C LYS A 83 4.94 -12.12 12.33
N VAL A 84 6.18 -11.78 12.66
CA VAL A 84 7.24 -11.48 11.67
C VAL A 84 7.43 -12.61 10.65
N SER A 85 7.31 -13.88 11.06
CA SER A 85 7.51 -15.05 10.20
C SER A 85 6.41 -15.26 9.15
N GLU A 86 5.20 -14.74 9.36
CA GLU A 86 4.07 -14.91 8.43
C GLU A 86 4.32 -14.28 7.07
N ILE A 87 5.29 -13.36 6.95
CA ILE A 87 5.70 -12.82 5.66
C ILE A 87 6.18 -13.92 4.70
N LEU A 88 6.76 -15.01 5.23
CA LEU A 88 7.30 -16.12 4.44
C LEU A 88 6.18 -16.93 3.77
N ASP A 89 4.96 -16.87 4.29
CA ASP A 89 3.78 -17.50 3.68
C ASP A 89 3.30 -16.75 2.42
N PHE A 90 3.83 -15.55 2.18
CA PHE A 90 3.47 -14.70 1.06
C PHE A 90 4.66 -14.28 0.21
N TRP A 91 5.87 -14.76 0.50
CA TRP A 91 7.11 -14.29 -0.13
C TRP A 91 7.79 -15.37 -0.98
N GLY A 92 8.54 -14.96 -2.00
CA GLY A 92 9.25 -15.88 -2.89
C GLY A 92 8.31 -16.84 -3.61
N GLU A 93 8.60 -18.13 -3.55
CA GLU A 93 7.76 -19.19 -4.16
C GLU A 93 6.34 -19.24 -3.57
N ASN A 94 6.14 -18.73 -2.35
CA ASN A 94 4.85 -18.69 -1.67
C ASN A 94 4.01 -17.45 -2.02
N SER A 95 4.47 -16.56 -2.91
CA SER A 95 3.73 -15.33 -3.24
C SER A 95 2.42 -15.59 -3.98
N GLY A 96 2.24 -16.80 -4.52
CA GLY A 96 1.09 -17.14 -5.35
C GLY A 96 0.93 -16.14 -6.52
N PRO A 97 -0.27 -15.60 -6.78
CA PRO A 97 -0.48 -14.66 -7.87
C PRO A 97 0.05 -13.24 -7.59
N MET A 98 0.50 -12.96 -6.36
CA MET A 98 0.95 -11.62 -5.97
C MET A 98 2.37 -11.37 -6.48
N THR A 99 2.54 -10.32 -7.29
CA THR A 99 3.86 -9.82 -7.67
C THR A 99 4.29 -8.73 -6.70
N TRP A 100 5.33 -8.99 -5.90
CA TRP A 100 5.89 -7.99 -4.98
C TRP A 100 6.55 -6.85 -5.73
N ARG A 101 6.24 -5.62 -5.30
CA ARG A 101 6.89 -4.37 -5.73
C ARG A 101 7.89 -3.87 -4.70
N LEU A 102 7.73 -4.30 -3.44
CA LEU A 102 8.71 -4.06 -2.39
C LEU A 102 9.89 -5.04 -2.57
N THR A 103 11.09 -4.54 -2.38
CA THR A 103 12.32 -5.32 -2.25
C THR A 103 12.41 -5.98 -0.87
N PRO A 104 13.25 -7.02 -0.69
CA PRO A 104 13.51 -7.59 0.63
C PRO A 104 13.89 -6.55 1.70
N ALA A 105 14.65 -5.52 1.32
CA ALA A 105 15.07 -4.45 2.22
C ALA A 105 13.89 -3.59 2.65
N GLU A 106 13.02 -3.20 1.72
CA GLU A 106 11.82 -2.41 2.01
C GLU A 106 10.84 -3.20 2.89
N VAL A 107 10.68 -4.51 2.67
CA VAL A 107 9.84 -5.35 3.54
C VAL A 107 10.34 -5.35 4.98
N ARG A 108 11.65 -5.57 5.19
CA ARG A 108 12.25 -5.52 6.54
C ARG A 108 12.04 -4.16 7.19
N LEU A 109 12.18 -3.10 6.42
CA LEU A 109 12.00 -1.76 6.92
C LEU A 109 10.52 -1.46 7.27
N VAL A 110 9.56 -1.93 6.48
CA VAL A 110 8.12 -1.85 6.80
C VAL A 110 7.78 -2.66 8.06
N LEU A 111 8.31 -3.88 8.19
CA LEU A 111 8.19 -4.70 9.41
C LEU A 111 8.77 -3.95 10.63
N GLY A 112 9.87 -3.22 10.46
CA GLY A 112 10.50 -2.43 11.52
C GLY A 112 9.64 -1.25 12.03
N HIS A 113 8.59 -0.87 11.31
CA HIS A 113 7.64 0.14 11.79
C HIS A 113 6.60 -0.43 12.78
N ARG A 114 6.50 -1.75 12.93
CA ARG A 114 5.66 -2.39 13.97
C ARG A 114 6.32 -2.32 15.33
N VAL A 115 5.61 -1.77 16.31
CA VAL A 115 6.14 -1.52 17.67
C VAL A 115 6.35 -2.81 18.47
N ASP A 116 5.64 -3.87 18.10
CA ASP A 116 5.62 -5.17 18.76
C ASP A 116 6.57 -6.19 18.11
N PHE A 117 7.15 -5.87 16.95
CA PHE A 117 8.08 -6.74 16.25
C PHE A 117 9.53 -6.50 16.68
N LYS A 118 10.20 -7.58 17.08
CA LYS A 118 11.59 -7.54 17.54
C LYS A 118 12.55 -7.38 16.35
N PRO A 119 13.51 -6.44 16.39
CA PRO A 119 14.48 -6.25 15.32
C PRO A 119 15.25 -7.52 14.96
N GLU A 120 15.58 -8.35 15.95
CA GLU A 120 16.33 -9.61 15.75
C GLU A 120 15.52 -10.62 14.93
N ALA A 121 14.21 -10.70 15.19
CA ALA A 121 13.31 -11.57 14.42
C ALA A 121 13.21 -11.12 12.96
N ILE A 122 13.19 -9.80 12.72
CA ILE A 122 13.17 -9.24 11.36
C ILE A 122 14.50 -9.49 10.65
N ALA A 123 15.63 -9.35 11.34
CA ALA A 123 16.95 -9.61 10.79
C ALA A 123 17.14 -11.09 10.41
N ALA A 124 16.57 -12.01 11.19
CA ALA A 124 16.66 -13.46 10.95
C ALA A 124 15.85 -13.97 9.75
N LEU A 125 14.95 -13.16 9.17
CA LEU A 125 14.18 -13.55 7.99
C LEU A 125 15.09 -13.87 6.79
N LYS A 126 14.68 -14.86 5.98
CA LYS A 126 15.28 -15.20 4.70
C LYS A 126 14.30 -14.83 3.58
N LEU A 127 14.36 -13.56 3.17
CA LEU A 127 13.59 -12.97 2.07
C LEU A 127 14.43 -12.97 0.80
#